data_AF-A0A941HGQ4-F1
#
_entry.id   AF-A0A941HGQ4-F1
#
_cell.length_a   1.000
_cell.length_b   1.000
_cell.length_c   1.000
_cell.angle_alpha   90.00
_cell.angle_beta   90.00
_cell.angle_gamma   90.00
#
_symmetry.space_group_name_H-M   'P 1'
#
loop_
_entity.id
_entity.type
_entity.pdbx_description
1 polymer ?
#
loop_
_entity_poly.entity_id
_entity_poly.type
_entity_poly.pdbx_seq_one_letter_code
_entity_poly.pdbx_strand_id
1 'polypeptide(L)'
;MESKGIVKSNYDFGKLFTATKEFIDHYNRKHPQLKERLNANHRATAELITRLYAKQLNRTISLGQNIKDTLPGFKTFNPSLASCKGCTVRTIINHKERLKAAGFIIKEIHRGKSGIELWINPTVFKTKKLSTISNNIKTDIQTIKEVCDLEVKNFHPLVHEQQELKNNNNTVNKLTTPKKGVRLPAHKSTDNLVRGTSQEQYKNIRESRNSASKKQLQITKSTHAKEADSAFLLQLVRDFWSYTRLLLYPNTMLSKPEETEILNNIWASVYRKFKVHGSKKDWESYQEILYKRIDMVARWLDRNPNRWVPPPHLYFHPENKKNDFRKTHNWFLKQELLKREIRNQILIQKTESEWQDHKKGEGKHKNKSRLQLFRIQQKRLAQYRDERLLSQYEKSLHKMVNM
;
A
#
# COMPACT_ATOMS: atom_id res chain seq x y z
N MET A 1 18.32 -19.75 46.64
CA MET A 1 17.54 -18.53 46.40
C MET A 1 16.53 -18.83 45.31
N GLU A 2 15.26 -18.97 45.71
CA GLU A 2 14.16 -19.41 44.86
C GLU A 2 13.85 -18.38 43.77
N SER A 3 13.87 -18.84 42.52
CA SER A 3 13.35 -18.10 41.37
C SER A 3 11.82 -18.06 41.48
N LYS A 4 11.28 -16.96 42.02
CA LYS A 4 9.84 -16.66 41.96
C LYS A 4 9.40 -16.66 40.49
N GLY A 5 8.73 -17.73 40.07
CA GLY A 5 8.14 -17.85 38.74
C GLY A 5 7.17 -16.70 38.48
N ILE A 6 7.52 -15.84 37.52
CA ILE A 6 6.64 -14.78 37.05
C ILE A 6 5.52 -15.48 36.25
N VAL A 7 4.37 -15.67 36.90
CA VAL A 7 3.15 -16.15 36.23
C VAL A 7 2.80 -15.15 35.13
N LYS A 8 2.95 -15.57 33.87
CA LYS A 8 2.56 -14.78 32.70
C LYS A 8 1.03 -14.68 32.67
N SER A 9 0.51 -13.53 33.12
CA SER A 9 -0.91 -13.19 33.04
C SER A 9 -1.28 -12.92 31.58
N ASN A 10 -1.76 -13.93 30.86
CA ASN A 10 -2.32 -13.74 29.52
C ASN A 10 -3.82 -13.44 29.59
N TYR A 11 -4.30 -12.59 28.68
CA TYR A 11 -5.72 -12.34 28.50
C TYR A 11 -6.40 -13.51 27.79
N ASP A 12 -7.38 -14.11 28.47
CA ASP A 12 -8.21 -15.20 27.96
C ASP A 12 -9.30 -14.65 27.03
N PHE A 13 -9.29 -15.10 25.77
CA PHE A 13 -10.23 -14.66 24.76
C PHE A 13 -11.69 -15.00 25.11
N GLY A 14 -11.95 -16.18 25.69
CA GLY A 14 -13.30 -16.61 26.04
C GLY A 14 -13.92 -15.69 27.09
N LYS A 15 -13.18 -15.38 28.15
CA LYS A 15 -13.62 -14.45 29.20
C LYS A 15 -13.84 -13.04 28.67
N LEU A 16 -12.97 -12.56 27.78
CA LEU A 16 -13.11 -11.23 27.17
C LEU A 16 -14.32 -11.13 26.23
N PHE A 17 -14.61 -12.17 25.46
CA PHE A 17 -15.81 -12.18 24.61
C PHE A 17 -17.09 -12.21 25.44
N THR A 18 -17.13 -12.98 26.53
CA THR A 18 -18.25 -12.96 27.48
C THR A 18 -18.42 -11.57 28.09
N ALA A 19 -17.35 -10.94 28.58
CA ALA A 19 -17.40 -9.59 29.14
C ALA A 19 -17.86 -8.54 28.11
N THR A 20 -17.40 -8.66 26.86
CA THR A 20 -17.85 -7.80 25.75
C THR A 20 -19.33 -7.97 25.46
N LYS A 21 -19.81 -9.22 25.48
CA LYS A 21 -21.22 -9.54 25.26
C LYS A 21 -22.09 -8.97 26.38
N GLU A 22 -21.70 -9.17 27.63
CA GLU A 22 -22.38 -8.65 28.83
C GLU A 22 -22.44 -7.13 28.84
N PHE A 23 -21.35 -6.45 28.49
CA PHE A 23 -21.33 -4.99 28.37
C PHE A 23 -22.39 -4.48 27.39
N ILE A 24 -22.47 -5.10 26.21
CA ILE A 24 -23.41 -4.72 25.15
C ILE A 24 -24.85 -5.04 25.57
N ASP A 25 -25.09 -6.19 26.20
CA ASP A 25 -26.43 -6.57 26.67
C ASP A 25 -26.92 -5.63 27.78
N HIS A 26 -26.04 -5.26 28.71
CA HIS A 26 -26.36 -4.27 29.76
C HIS A 26 -26.69 -2.90 29.17
N TYR A 27 -25.88 -2.43 28.21
CA TYR A 27 -26.17 -1.19 27.50
C TYR A 27 -27.52 -1.26 26.77
N ASN A 28 -27.78 -2.35 26.06
CA ASN A 28 -29.02 -2.54 25.30
C ASN A 28 -30.27 -2.68 26.18
N ARG A 29 -30.15 -3.20 27.42
CA ARG A 29 -31.27 -3.27 28.38
C ARG A 29 -31.66 -1.89 28.91
N LYS A 30 -30.69 -0.98 29.03
CA LYS A 30 -30.93 0.40 29.52
C LYS A 30 -31.57 1.34 28.49
N HIS A 31 -31.60 0.95 27.22
CA HIS A 31 -32.12 1.77 26.14
C HIS A 31 -33.36 1.12 25.52
N PRO A 32 -34.57 1.62 25.82
CA PRO A 32 -35.81 1.04 25.30
C PRO A 32 -35.96 1.27 23.79
N GLN A 33 -35.35 2.32 23.24
CA GLN A 33 -35.45 2.65 21.81
C GLN A 33 -34.52 1.79 20.94
N LEU A 34 -35.08 1.09 19.95
CA LEU A 34 -34.34 0.23 19.01
C LEU A 34 -33.21 0.96 18.27
N LYS A 35 -33.37 2.25 17.97
CA LYS A 35 -32.38 3.05 17.26
C LYS A 35 -31.10 3.27 18.08
N GLU A 36 -31.23 3.34 19.40
CA GLU A 36 -30.13 3.58 20.33
C GLU A 36 -29.38 2.29 20.71
N ARG A 37 -30.05 1.14 20.58
CA ARG A 37 -29.48 -0.19 20.84
C ARG A 37 -28.41 -0.60 19.82
N LEU A 38 -27.34 -1.20 20.32
CA LEU A 38 -26.29 -1.79 19.50
C LEU A 38 -26.80 -3.09 18.86
N ASN A 39 -27.06 -3.04 17.55
CA ASN A 39 -27.40 -4.21 16.75
C ASN A 39 -26.24 -5.23 16.60
N ALA A 40 -26.53 -6.37 15.97
CA ALA A 40 -25.58 -7.46 15.74
C ALA A 40 -24.29 -7.02 15.01
N ASN A 41 -24.40 -6.06 14.08
CA ASN A 41 -23.24 -5.56 13.34
C ASN A 41 -22.27 -4.78 14.24
N HIS A 42 -22.79 -3.98 15.17
CA HIS A 42 -21.97 -3.29 16.18
C HIS A 42 -21.31 -4.29 17.13
N ARG A 43 -22.06 -5.30 17.58
CA ARG A 43 -21.54 -6.39 18.43
C ARG A 43 -20.36 -7.11 17.77
N ALA A 44 -20.52 -7.55 16.53
CA ALA A 44 -19.44 -8.20 15.79
C ALA A 44 -18.22 -7.28 15.57
N THR A 45 -18.40 -5.95 15.49
CA THR A 45 -17.27 -5.00 15.45
C THR A 45 -16.57 -4.88 16.80
N ALA A 46 -17.33 -4.83 17.90
CA ALA A 46 -16.76 -4.80 19.26
C ALA A 46 -15.98 -6.08 19.58
N GLU A 47 -16.50 -7.25 19.20
CA GLU A 47 -15.79 -8.54 19.33
C GLU A 47 -14.50 -8.57 18.52
N LEU A 48 -14.54 -8.09 17.26
CA LEU A 48 -13.34 -7.98 16.43
C LEU A 48 -12.27 -7.08 17.07
N ILE A 49 -12.67 -5.90 17.57
CA ILE A 49 -11.78 -4.97 18.26
C ILE A 49 -11.19 -5.64 19.50
N THR A 50 -12.02 -6.30 20.31
CA THR A 50 -11.60 -7.01 21.53
C THR A 50 -10.57 -8.08 21.23
N ARG A 51 -10.81 -8.91 20.20
CA ARG A 51 -9.91 -9.97 19.75
C ARG A 51 -8.54 -9.42 19.35
N LEU A 52 -8.53 -8.39 18.51
CA LEU A 52 -7.29 -7.79 18.00
C LEU A 52 -6.52 -7.09 19.12
N TYR A 53 -7.22 -6.42 20.03
CA TYR A 53 -6.60 -5.75 21.16
C TYR A 53 -6.02 -6.74 22.16
N ALA A 54 -6.74 -7.81 22.52
CA ALA A 54 -6.22 -8.88 23.35
C ALA A 54 -4.97 -9.53 22.75
N LYS A 55 -4.93 -9.73 21.42
CA LYS A 55 -3.74 -10.22 20.72
C LYS A 55 -2.56 -9.24 20.86
N GLN A 56 -2.81 -7.94 20.75
CA GLN A 56 -1.77 -6.91 20.96
C GLN A 56 -1.26 -6.92 22.41
N LEU A 57 -2.15 -7.02 23.39
CA LEU A 57 -1.81 -7.06 24.83
C LEU A 57 -1.00 -8.32 25.19
N ASN A 58 -1.45 -9.50 24.75
CA ASN A 58 -0.73 -10.76 24.98
C ASN A 58 0.68 -10.74 24.37
N ARG A 59 0.84 -10.07 23.21
CA ARG A 59 2.16 -9.87 22.60
C ARG A 59 3.04 -8.95 23.44
N THR A 60 2.53 -7.85 23.97
CA THR A 60 3.28 -6.95 24.85
C THR A 60 3.68 -7.60 26.18
N ILE A 61 2.80 -8.45 26.76
CA ILE A 61 3.11 -9.23 27.97
C ILE A 61 4.20 -10.26 27.68
N SER A 62 4.14 -10.93 26.53
CA SER A 62 5.17 -11.89 26.11
C SER A 62 6.54 -11.24 25.93
N LEU A 63 6.59 -9.94 25.60
CA LEU A 63 7.80 -9.13 25.48
C LEU A 63 8.28 -8.54 26.82
N GLY A 64 7.63 -8.87 27.94
CA GLY A 64 8.06 -8.47 29.29
C GLY A 64 7.61 -7.08 29.74
N GLN A 65 6.70 -6.42 29.00
CA GLN A 65 6.16 -5.13 29.44
C GLN A 65 5.11 -5.31 30.55
N ASN A 66 5.24 -4.55 31.63
CA ASN A 66 4.34 -4.60 32.78
C ASN A 66 3.11 -3.72 32.53
N ILE A 67 1.94 -4.33 32.29
CA ILE A 67 0.67 -3.65 31.94
C ILE A 67 -0.22 -3.46 33.19
N LYS A 68 0.32 -3.56 34.40
CA LYS A 68 -0.46 -3.65 35.65
C LYS A 68 -1.26 -2.39 35.99
N ASP A 69 -0.76 -1.21 35.63
CA ASP A 69 -1.31 0.04 36.17
C ASP A 69 -2.22 0.79 35.17
N THR A 70 -1.97 0.66 33.86
CA THR A 70 -2.78 1.31 32.83
C THR A 70 -2.85 0.49 31.55
N LEU A 71 -4.06 0.25 31.05
CA LEU A 71 -4.28 -0.40 29.75
C LEU A 71 -3.80 0.52 28.61
N PRO A 72 -2.82 0.09 27.78
CA PRO A 72 -2.30 0.90 26.68
C PRO A 72 -3.34 1.00 25.56
N GLY A 73 -3.29 2.06 24.76
CA GLY A 73 -4.20 2.22 23.62
C GLY A 73 -4.08 1.08 22.59
N PHE A 74 -5.23 0.63 22.07
CA PHE A 74 -5.31 -0.33 20.98
C PHE A 74 -4.92 0.36 19.66
N LYS A 75 -3.81 -0.08 19.04
CA LYS A 75 -3.29 0.53 17.81
C LYS A 75 -3.77 -0.25 16.60
N THR A 76 -4.50 0.40 15.70
CA THR A 76 -5.09 -0.27 14.53
C THR A 76 -5.35 0.71 13.37
N PHE A 77 -5.93 0.23 12.28
CA PHE A 77 -6.31 1.04 11.11
C PHE A 77 -7.76 0.76 10.72
N ASN A 78 -8.51 1.80 10.33
CA ASN A 78 -9.89 1.62 9.84
C ASN A 78 -9.97 0.70 8.61
N PRO A 79 -9.08 0.81 7.60
CA PRO A 79 -9.02 -0.16 6.51
C PRO A 79 -8.78 -1.60 6.97
N SER A 80 -7.91 -1.82 7.96
CA SER A 80 -7.65 -3.16 8.49
C SER A 80 -8.87 -3.73 9.21
N LEU A 81 -9.54 -2.94 10.05
CA LEU A 81 -10.80 -3.35 10.68
C LEU A 81 -11.89 -3.64 9.63
N ALA A 82 -11.95 -2.85 8.56
CA ALA A 82 -12.91 -3.00 7.49
C ALA A 82 -12.67 -4.29 6.69
N SER A 83 -11.41 -4.56 6.33
CA SER A 83 -10.98 -5.79 5.66
C SER A 83 -11.23 -7.02 6.54
N CYS A 84 -10.82 -7.00 7.82
CA CYS A 84 -11.05 -8.11 8.75
C CYS A 84 -12.53 -8.40 9.00
N LYS A 85 -13.40 -7.39 8.89
CA LYS A 85 -14.85 -7.56 9.04
C LYS A 85 -15.56 -7.89 7.72
N GLY A 86 -14.94 -7.62 6.57
CA GLY A 86 -15.60 -7.72 5.26
C GLY A 86 -16.61 -6.60 4.99
N CYS A 87 -16.32 -5.36 5.42
CA CYS A 87 -17.20 -4.21 5.18
C CYS A 87 -16.42 -2.97 4.72
N THR A 88 -17.12 -1.87 4.42
CA THR A 88 -16.46 -0.64 4.00
C THR A 88 -15.84 0.13 5.18
N VAL A 89 -14.83 0.96 4.89
CA VAL A 89 -14.24 1.86 5.89
C VAL A 89 -15.28 2.79 6.51
N ARG A 90 -16.26 3.27 5.71
CA ARG A 90 -17.34 4.13 6.20
C ARG A 90 -18.21 3.39 7.22
N THR A 91 -18.50 2.12 6.98
CA THR A 91 -19.26 1.25 7.90
C THR A 91 -18.53 1.10 9.25
N ILE A 92 -17.22 0.86 9.24
CA ILE A 92 -16.42 0.79 10.48
C ILE A 92 -16.45 2.12 11.24
N ILE A 93 -16.31 3.24 10.55
CA ILE A 93 -16.40 4.56 11.18
C ILE A 93 -17.75 4.72 11.88
N ASN A 94 -18.85 4.42 11.19
CA ASN A 94 -20.19 4.50 11.77
C ASN A 94 -20.36 3.57 12.98
N HIS A 95 -19.85 2.33 12.90
CA HIS A 95 -19.92 1.41 14.04
C HIS A 95 -19.14 1.92 15.24
N LYS A 96 -17.94 2.48 15.03
CA LYS A 96 -17.14 3.06 16.11
C LYS A 96 -17.80 4.28 16.73
N GLU A 97 -18.43 5.16 15.96
CA GLU A 97 -19.19 6.28 16.52
C GLU A 97 -20.27 5.77 17.49
N ARG A 98 -20.99 4.72 17.10
CA ARG A 98 -21.99 4.09 17.98
C ARG A 98 -21.38 3.40 19.20
N LEU A 99 -20.22 2.78 19.06
CA LEU A 99 -19.49 2.18 20.19
C LEU A 99 -18.87 3.22 21.13
N LYS A 100 -18.51 4.40 20.62
CA LYS A 100 -18.10 5.57 21.42
C LYS A 100 -19.28 6.13 22.21
N ALA A 101 -20.42 6.35 21.54
CA ALA A 101 -21.65 6.78 22.21
C ALA A 101 -22.08 5.79 23.31
N ALA A 102 -21.88 4.50 23.10
CA ALA A 102 -22.17 3.46 24.09
C ALA A 102 -21.14 3.32 25.22
N GLY A 103 -20.05 4.11 25.21
CA GLY A 103 -18.99 4.04 26.21
C GLY A 103 -18.12 2.78 26.15
N PHE A 104 -18.20 2.00 25.08
CA PHE A 104 -17.30 0.86 24.83
C PHE A 104 -15.90 1.35 24.42
N ILE A 105 -15.86 2.39 23.57
CA ILE A 105 -14.64 3.14 23.23
C ILE A 105 -14.67 4.45 24.01
N ILE A 106 -13.72 4.62 24.94
CA ILE A 106 -13.63 5.82 25.78
C ILE A 106 -13.01 6.98 24.99
N LYS A 107 -11.96 6.68 24.22
CA LYS A 107 -11.19 7.70 23.49
C LYS A 107 -10.69 7.15 22.17
N GLU A 108 -10.65 8.00 21.16
CA GLU A 108 -10.06 7.73 19.85
C GLU A 108 -9.07 8.85 19.52
N ILE A 109 -7.82 8.49 19.21
CA ILE A 109 -6.80 9.44 18.72
C ILE A 109 -6.32 8.98 17.36
N HIS A 110 -6.35 9.88 16.39
CA HIS A 110 -5.78 9.65 15.07
C HIS A 110 -4.29 9.99 15.08
N ARG A 111 -3.43 9.03 14.75
CA ARG A 111 -1.97 9.18 14.70
C ARG A 111 -1.40 9.09 13.28
N GLY A 112 -2.16 9.57 12.29
CA GLY A 112 -1.74 9.62 10.88
C GLY A 112 -1.22 8.28 10.37
N LYS A 113 0.08 8.24 10.01
CA LYS A 113 0.79 7.04 9.53
C LYS A 113 0.72 5.84 10.48
N SER A 114 0.59 6.07 11.77
CA SER A 114 0.48 5.00 12.78
C SER A 114 -0.94 4.47 12.97
N GLY A 115 -1.91 5.01 12.22
CA GLY A 115 -3.31 4.59 12.26
C GLY A 115 -4.12 5.32 13.33
N ILE A 116 -5.01 4.58 13.98
CA ILE A 116 -5.85 5.03 15.09
C ILE A 116 -5.44 4.32 16.37
N GLU A 117 -5.55 5.03 17.48
CA GLU A 117 -5.37 4.51 18.82
C GLU A 117 -6.71 4.61 19.56
N LEU A 118 -7.24 3.45 19.99
CA LEU A 118 -8.53 3.33 20.66
C LEU A 118 -8.32 2.95 22.13
N TRP A 119 -8.92 3.70 23.05
CA TRP A 119 -8.98 3.32 24.46
C TRP A 119 -10.29 2.57 24.68
N ILE A 120 -10.20 1.28 24.96
CA ILE A 120 -11.35 0.44 25.23
C ILE A 120 -11.67 0.51 26.73
N ASN A 121 -12.96 0.40 27.06
CA ASN A 121 -13.39 0.46 28.44
C ASN A 121 -12.69 -0.61 29.30
N PRO A 122 -11.95 -0.21 30.36
CA PRO A 122 -11.26 -1.15 31.22
C PRO A 122 -12.18 -2.20 31.85
N THR A 123 -13.48 -1.93 32.01
CA THR A 123 -14.42 -2.92 32.57
C THR A 123 -14.48 -4.21 31.75
N VAL A 124 -14.22 -4.13 30.44
CA VAL A 124 -14.18 -5.29 29.54
C VAL A 124 -12.88 -6.09 29.71
N PHE A 125 -11.80 -5.42 30.12
CA PHE A 125 -10.45 -5.98 30.23
C PHE A 125 -9.95 -6.14 31.68
N LYS A 126 -10.76 -5.84 32.70
CA LYS A 126 -10.40 -6.04 34.11
C LYS A 126 -10.24 -7.54 34.36
N THR A 127 -9.00 -7.97 34.51
CA THR A 127 -8.64 -9.30 34.99
C THR A 127 -9.16 -9.48 36.41
N LYS A 128 -10.25 -10.22 36.59
CA LYS A 128 -10.49 -10.88 37.87
C LYS A 128 -9.29 -11.79 38.10
N LYS A 129 -8.53 -11.52 39.16
CA LYS A 129 -7.48 -12.38 39.71
C LYS A 129 -8.11 -13.75 39.91
N LEU A 130 -7.86 -14.73 39.03
CA LEU A 130 -8.21 -16.11 39.34
C LEU A 130 -7.09 -16.66 40.22
N SER A 131 -7.47 -16.86 41.47
CA SER A 131 -6.84 -17.73 42.44
C SER A 131 -6.60 -19.12 41.85
N THR A 132 -5.37 -19.58 42.06
CA THR A 132 -4.86 -20.95 42.19
C THR A 132 -5.87 -22.07 41.91
N ILE A 133 -5.70 -22.76 40.78
CA ILE A 133 -6.01 -24.20 40.68
C ILE A 133 -4.83 -24.86 39.95
N SER A 134 -4.09 -25.67 40.70
CA SER A 134 -3.08 -26.59 40.22
C SER A 134 -3.78 -27.71 39.46
N ASN A 135 -3.78 -27.68 38.13
CA ASN A 135 -4.16 -28.84 37.32
C ASN A 135 -3.00 -29.27 36.44
N ASN A 136 -2.78 -30.58 36.48
CA ASN A 136 -1.54 -31.29 36.24
C ASN A 136 -1.33 -31.48 34.73
N ILE A 137 -0.51 -30.61 34.11
CA ILE A 137 -0.22 -30.61 32.65
C ILE A 137 0.39 -31.94 32.18
N LYS A 138 0.91 -32.78 33.08
CA LYS A 138 1.53 -34.07 32.73
C LYS A 138 0.52 -35.15 32.36
N THR A 139 -0.72 -35.12 32.85
CA THR A 139 -1.72 -36.15 32.52
C THR A 139 -2.35 -35.90 31.14
N ASP A 140 -2.60 -34.65 30.76
CA ASP A 140 -3.24 -34.32 29.47
C ASP A 140 -2.32 -34.59 28.27
N ILE A 141 -1.00 -34.47 28.44
CA ILE A 141 -0.03 -34.79 27.37
C ILE A 141 0.05 -36.30 27.13
N GLN A 142 -0.18 -37.12 28.16
CA GLN A 142 -0.21 -38.58 28.03
C GLN A 142 -1.46 -39.04 27.26
N THR A 143 -2.63 -38.44 27.57
CA THR A 143 -3.90 -38.76 26.90
C THR A 143 -3.93 -38.30 25.44
N ILE A 144 -3.25 -37.20 25.09
CA ILE A 144 -3.15 -36.73 23.70
C ILE A 144 -2.22 -37.62 22.87
N LYS A 145 -1.15 -38.18 23.48
CA LYS A 145 -0.26 -39.13 22.78
C LYS A 145 -0.96 -40.44 22.45
N GLU A 146 -1.83 -40.94 23.32
CA GLU A 146 -2.58 -42.19 23.10
C GLU A 146 -3.69 -42.06 22.04
N VAL A 147 -4.18 -40.84 21.75
CA VAL A 147 -5.20 -40.59 20.71
C VAL A 147 -4.59 -40.38 19.32
N CYS A 148 -3.28 -40.11 19.22
CA CYS A 148 -2.60 -39.84 17.95
C CYS A 148 -2.14 -41.09 17.17
N ASP A 149 -2.22 -42.29 17.74
CA ASP A 149 -1.75 -43.54 17.12
C ASP A 149 -2.85 -44.40 16.48
N LEU A 150 -4.01 -43.82 16.15
CA LEU A 150 -4.99 -44.49 15.28
C LEU A 150 -4.71 -44.13 13.83
N GLU A 151 -4.30 -45.12 13.04
CA GLU A 151 -4.08 -45.04 11.59
C GLU A 151 -5.30 -44.45 10.87
N VAL A 152 -5.19 -43.21 10.39
CA VAL A 152 -6.18 -42.60 9.49
C VAL A 152 -5.62 -42.53 8.08
N LYS A 153 -6.37 -43.16 7.15
CA LYS A 153 -6.12 -43.24 5.72
C LYS A 153 -5.74 -41.88 5.10
N ASN A 154 -4.73 -41.92 4.23
CA ASN A 154 -4.21 -40.80 3.44
C ASN A 154 -5.33 -39.92 2.82
N PHE A 155 -5.36 -38.64 3.17
CA PHE A 155 -6.12 -37.64 2.43
C PHE A 155 -5.24 -37.01 1.33
N HIS A 156 -5.79 -36.88 0.12
CA HIS A 156 -5.13 -36.27 -1.04
C HIS A 156 -4.87 -34.76 -0.84
N PRO A 157 -3.79 -34.20 -1.41
CA PRO A 157 -3.49 -32.77 -1.31
C PRO A 157 -4.55 -31.93 -2.03
N LEU A 158 -5.06 -30.90 -1.33
CA LEU A 158 -5.99 -29.91 -1.89
C LEU A 158 -5.30 -29.05 -2.95
N VAL A 159 -5.47 -29.45 -4.21
CA VAL A 159 -5.30 -28.58 -5.37
C VAL A 159 -6.43 -27.54 -5.36
N HIS A 160 -6.09 -26.28 -5.60
CA HIS A 160 -7.04 -25.18 -5.78
C HIS A 160 -7.84 -25.40 -7.08
N GLU A 161 -9.07 -25.91 -6.98
CA GLU A 161 -10.06 -25.79 -8.04
C GLU A 161 -10.62 -24.36 -8.02
N GLN A 162 -10.56 -23.68 -9.16
CA GLN A 162 -11.26 -22.43 -9.38
C GLN A 162 -12.77 -22.71 -9.35
N GLN A 163 -13.46 -22.29 -8.29
CA GLN A 163 -14.91 -22.26 -8.27
C GLN A 163 -15.42 -21.21 -9.26
N GLU A 164 -15.78 -21.65 -10.46
CA GLU A 164 -16.66 -20.92 -11.35
C GLU A 164 -18.02 -20.72 -10.65
N LEU A 165 -18.45 -19.46 -10.59
CA LEU A 165 -19.76 -19.06 -10.08
C LEU A 165 -20.85 -19.71 -10.93
N LYS A 166 -21.50 -20.76 -10.40
CA LYS A 166 -22.76 -21.28 -10.95
C LYS A 166 -23.84 -20.20 -10.87
N ASN A 167 -24.24 -19.72 -12.03
CA ASN A 167 -25.33 -18.78 -12.24
C ASN A 167 -26.67 -19.53 -12.07
N ASN A 168 -27.33 -19.34 -10.93
CA ASN A 168 -28.68 -19.85 -10.69
C ASN A 168 -29.71 -18.87 -11.24
N ASN A 169 -30.16 -19.10 -12.47
CA ASN A 169 -31.46 -18.63 -12.94
C ASN A 169 -32.06 -19.74 -13.79
N ASN A 170 -32.87 -20.59 -13.17
CA ASN A 170 -33.69 -21.55 -13.89
C ASN A 170 -35.00 -21.80 -13.12
N THR A 171 -36.06 -21.07 -13.47
CA THR A 171 -37.44 -21.59 -13.53
C THR A 171 -38.36 -20.58 -14.21
N VAL A 172 -39.38 -21.10 -14.90
CA VAL A 172 -40.44 -20.45 -15.72
C VAL A 172 -40.01 -20.39 -17.19
N ASN A 173 -40.57 -21.12 -18.16
CA ASN A 173 -41.77 -21.94 -18.27
C ASN A 173 -41.58 -23.02 -19.35
N LYS A 174 -42.18 -24.19 -19.15
CA LYS A 174 -42.44 -25.21 -20.20
C LYS A 174 -43.43 -24.64 -21.22
N LEU A 175 -43.22 -24.87 -22.52
CA LEU A 175 -44.22 -25.49 -23.42
C LEU A 175 -43.68 -25.68 -24.86
N THR A 176 -43.95 -26.88 -25.39
CA THR A 176 -44.20 -27.24 -26.82
C THR A 176 -43.10 -27.20 -27.90
N THR A 177 -42.56 -28.40 -28.19
CA THR A 177 -42.60 -29.21 -29.45
C THR A 177 -42.37 -28.61 -30.87
N PRO A 178 -41.96 -29.46 -31.84
CA PRO A 178 -41.01 -29.14 -32.92
C PRO A 178 -41.65 -28.90 -34.30
N LYS A 179 -40.94 -28.22 -35.22
CA LYS A 179 -40.86 -28.53 -36.67
C LYS A 179 -40.02 -27.53 -37.49
N LYS A 180 -39.23 -28.09 -38.41
CA LYS A 180 -39.05 -27.75 -39.84
C LYS A 180 -39.01 -26.26 -40.27
N GLY A 181 -37.86 -25.87 -40.82
CA GLY A 181 -37.75 -25.37 -42.20
C GLY A 181 -38.04 -23.88 -42.50
N VAL A 182 -37.05 -23.28 -43.17
CA VAL A 182 -37.19 -22.46 -44.40
C VAL A 182 -37.56 -20.96 -44.28
N ARG A 183 -36.63 -20.15 -44.82
CA ARG A 183 -36.70 -18.81 -45.49
C ARG A 183 -36.77 -17.51 -44.65
N LEU A 184 -35.65 -16.75 -44.71
CA LEU A 184 -35.41 -15.40 -45.32
C LEU A 184 -36.64 -14.51 -45.65
N PRO A 185 -36.53 -13.14 -45.80
CA PRO A 185 -35.36 -12.30 -46.10
C PRO A 185 -35.33 -10.87 -45.45
N ALA A 186 -34.41 -10.02 -45.96
CA ALA A 186 -34.35 -8.54 -45.97
C ALA A 186 -33.35 -7.90 -44.97
N HIS A 187 -32.44 -6.98 -45.32
CA HIS A 187 -32.09 -6.36 -46.61
C HIS A 187 -30.68 -5.72 -46.51
N LYS A 188 -29.86 -5.97 -47.54
CA LYS A 188 -28.77 -5.19 -48.18
C LYS A 188 -27.95 -4.13 -47.40
N SER A 189 -26.61 -4.28 -47.47
CA SER A 189 -25.76 -3.43 -48.34
C SER A 189 -24.37 -4.07 -48.60
N THR A 190 -24.23 -4.68 -49.78
CA THR A 190 -23.16 -4.53 -50.80
C THR A 190 -21.67 -4.47 -50.41
N ASP A 191 -20.97 -5.56 -50.78
CA ASP A 191 -19.70 -5.67 -51.53
C ASP A 191 -18.38 -5.05 -51.02
N ASN A 192 -17.42 -5.92 -50.68
CA ASN A 192 -16.44 -6.36 -51.68
C ASN A 192 -15.65 -7.63 -51.29
N LEU A 193 -15.49 -8.48 -52.31
CA LEU A 193 -14.81 -9.78 -52.42
C LEU A 193 -13.31 -9.72 -52.08
N VAL A 194 -12.77 -10.67 -51.30
CA VAL A 194 -12.14 -11.97 -51.70
C VAL A 194 -10.71 -11.87 -52.24
N ARG A 195 -9.81 -12.67 -51.62
CA ARG A 195 -8.98 -13.76 -52.19
C ARG A 195 -7.66 -13.83 -51.38
N GLY A 196 -7.18 -14.92 -50.79
CA GLY A 196 -7.60 -16.32 -50.66
C GLY A 196 -6.48 -17.14 -49.99
N THR A 197 -6.85 -18.27 -49.35
CA THR A 197 -6.15 -19.60 -49.29
C THR A 197 -4.72 -19.68 -48.71
N SER A 198 -4.27 -20.65 -47.89
CA SER A 198 -4.74 -21.95 -47.36
C SER A 198 -3.87 -22.29 -46.11
N GLN A 199 -4.37 -22.88 -45.02
CA GLN A 199 -4.37 -24.35 -44.70
C GLN A 199 -3.00 -25.03 -44.98
N GLU A 200 -2.32 -25.79 -44.13
CA GLU A 200 -2.60 -26.74 -43.03
C GLU A 200 -1.28 -26.98 -42.26
N GLN A 201 -1.23 -27.11 -40.92
CA GLN A 201 -1.43 -28.31 -40.10
C GLN A 201 -0.59 -29.57 -40.43
N TYR A 202 0.43 -29.78 -39.58
CA TYR A 202 0.86 -31.02 -38.90
C TYR A 202 1.78 -32.10 -39.55
N LYS A 203 2.83 -32.40 -38.75
CA LYS A 203 3.51 -33.69 -38.45
C LYS A 203 4.85 -34.06 -39.14
N ASN A 204 5.91 -33.90 -38.34
CA ASN A 204 7.02 -34.81 -37.99
C ASN A 204 7.68 -35.72 -39.05
N ILE A 205 9.03 -35.69 -39.13
CA ILE A 205 9.97 -36.79 -38.84
C ILE A 205 11.44 -36.33 -39.03
N ARG A 206 12.32 -36.78 -38.11
CA ARG A 206 13.81 -36.96 -38.08
C ARG A 206 14.54 -36.94 -39.45
N GLU A 207 15.82 -36.61 -39.66
CA GLU A 207 17.12 -36.60 -38.94
C GLU A 207 18.05 -35.68 -39.78
N SER A 208 19.05 -34.94 -39.29
CA SER A 208 20.44 -35.43 -39.09
C SER A 208 21.40 -34.23 -38.85
N ARG A 209 22.28 -34.37 -37.84
CA ARG A 209 23.71 -33.96 -37.70
C ARG A 209 24.30 -32.99 -38.75
N ASN A 210 25.15 -31.99 -38.48
CA ASN A 210 26.14 -31.69 -37.44
C ASN A 210 26.48 -30.18 -37.56
N SER A 211 26.83 -29.51 -36.45
CA SER A 211 27.90 -28.47 -36.38
C SER A 211 27.95 -27.86 -34.97
N ALA A 212 28.50 -28.63 -34.04
CA ALA A 212 29.05 -28.10 -32.80
C ALA A 212 30.57 -28.02 -32.97
N SER A 213 31.13 -26.81 -33.03
CA SER A 213 32.48 -26.46 -32.54
C SER A 213 32.82 -25.02 -32.94
N LYS A 214 32.38 -24.05 -32.14
CA LYS A 214 32.99 -22.69 -31.98
C LYS A 214 32.24 -21.77 -31.02
N LYS A 215 31.09 -22.15 -30.46
CA LYS A 215 30.24 -21.26 -29.63
C LYS A 215 30.48 -21.31 -28.11
N GLN A 216 31.39 -22.15 -27.60
CA GLN A 216 31.55 -22.34 -26.14
C GLN A 216 32.53 -21.38 -25.44
N LEU A 217 33.38 -20.65 -26.17
CA LEU A 217 34.34 -19.70 -25.56
C LEU A 217 33.82 -18.26 -25.41
N GLN A 218 32.68 -17.91 -26.01
CA GLN A 218 32.03 -16.59 -25.82
C GLN A 218 30.87 -16.61 -24.80
N ILE A 219 30.38 -17.78 -24.40
CA ILE A 219 29.23 -17.87 -23.48
C ILE A 219 29.63 -17.50 -22.06
N THR A 220 30.80 -17.93 -21.58
CA THR A 220 31.23 -17.76 -20.17
C THR A 220 31.47 -16.30 -19.75
N LYS A 221 31.93 -15.43 -20.66
CA LYS A 221 32.06 -13.99 -20.36
C LYS A 221 30.72 -13.24 -20.45
N SER A 222 29.75 -13.75 -21.21
CA SER A 222 28.44 -13.12 -21.40
C SER A 222 27.41 -13.48 -20.32
N THR A 223 27.52 -14.66 -19.70
CA THR A 223 26.63 -15.08 -18.60
C THR A 223 26.91 -14.29 -17.34
N HIS A 224 28.17 -14.13 -16.94
CA HIS A 224 28.51 -13.37 -15.72
C HIS A 224 28.09 -11.89 -15.79
N ALA A 225 28.19 -11.25 -16.97
CA ALA A 225 27.74 -9.86 -17.15
C ALA A 225 26.21 -9.73 -17.06
N LYS A 226 25.46 -10.63 -17.71
CA LYS A 226 23.98 -10.62 -17.65
C LYS A 226 23.44 -11.01 -16.28
N GLU A 227 24.10 -11.92 -15.58
CA GLU A 227 23.77 -12.31 -14.21
C GLU A 227 24.00 -11.15 -13.24
N ALA A 228 25.14 -10.46 -13.34
CA ALA A 228 25.46 -9.27 -12.55
C ALA A 228 24.46 -8.12 -12.80
N ASP A 229 24.06 -7.90 -14.05
CA ASP A 229 23.01 -6.92 -14.40
C ASP A 229 21.66 -7.32 -13.80
N SER A 230 21.27 -8.60 -13.87
CA SER A 230 20.02 -9.06 -13.26
C SER A 230 20.01 -8.93 -11.73
N ALA A 231 21.13 -9.22 -11.09
CA ALA A 231 21.30 -9.11 -9.64
C ALA A 231 21.22 -7.66 -9.18
N PHE A 232 21.88 -6.74 -9.90
CA PHE A 232 21.78 -5.31 -9.66
C PHE A 232 20.33 -4.81 -9.77
N LEU A 233 19.62 -5.17 -10.85
CA LEU A 233 18.24 -4.74 -11.05
C LEU A 233 17.30 -5.29 -9.97
N LEU A 234 17.48 -6.55 -9.55
CA LEU A 234 16.73 -7.13 -8.43
C LEU A 234 17.04 -6.41 -7.10
N GLN A 235 18.29 -5.99 -6.90
CA GLN A 235 18.68 -5.24 -5.72
C GLN A 235 17.96 -3.88 -5.65
N LEU A 236 17.82 -3.17 -6.77
CA LEU A 236 17.05 -1.92 -6.81
C LEU A 236 15.61 -2.08 -6.31
N VAL A 237 14.94 -3.18 -6.70
CA VAL A 237 13.58 -3.49 -6.25
C VAL A 237 13.54 -3.71 -4.73
N ARG A 238 14.51 -4.45 -4.19
CA ARG A 238 14.63 -4.74 -2.75
C ARG A 238 14.95 -3.48 -1.94
N ASP A 239 15.86 -2.65 -2.41
CA ASP A 239 16.25 -1.40 -1.75
C ASP A 239 15.07 -0.42 -1.74
N PHE A 240 14.35 -0.32 -2.87
CA PHE A 240 13.14 0.48 -2.97
C PHE A 240 12.06 0.02 -2.00
N TRP A 241 11.84 -1.29 -1.92
CA TRP A 241 10.87 -1.85 -0.97
C TRP A 241 11.30 -1.60 0.48
N SER A 242 12.57 -1.83 0.82
CA SER A 242 13.09 -1.63 2.17
C SER A 242 12.92 -0.19 2.64
N TYR A 243 13.27 0.77 1.78
CA TYR A 243 13.09 2.19 2.03
C TYR A 243 11.60 2.57 2.19
N THR A 244 10.76 2.08 1.28
CA THR A 244 9.31 2.31 1.33
C THR A 244 8.70 1.73 2.61
N ARG A 245 9.11 0.53 3.02
CA ARG A 245 8.60 -0.15 4.21
C ARG A 245 8.92 0.66 5.46
N LEU A 246 10.14 1.17 5.58
CA LEU A 246 10.54 2.07 6.66
C LEU A 246 9.65 3.34 6.70
N LEU A 247 9.47 3.99 5.56
CA LEU A 247 8.82 5.30 5.48
C LEU A 247 7.30 5.30 5.40
N LEU A 248 6.66 4.25 4.91
CA LEU A 248 5.20 4.19 4.78
C LEU A 248 4.58 3.07 5.63
N TYR A 249 5.32 2.01 5.94
CA TYR A 249 4.79 0.78 6.53
C TYR A 249 5.62 0.22 7.71
N PRO A 250 6.08 1.04 8.68
CA PRO A 250 7.04 0.62 9.69
C PRO A 250 6.50 -0.47 10.63
N ASN A 251 5.17 -0.50 10.83
CA ASN A 251 4.51 -1.42 11.74
C ASN A 251 3.90 -2.63 11.03
N THR A 252 4.12 -2.77 9.72
CA THR A 252 3.51 -3.85 8.94
C THR A 252 4.32 -5.13 9.11
N MET A 253 3.66 -6.16 9.61
CA MET A 253 4.20 -7.51 9.72
C MET A 253 3.76 -8.28 8.48
N LEU A 254 4.72 -8.70 7.66
CA LEU A 254 4.47 -9.44 6.43
C LEU A 254 5.08 -10.83 6.56
N SER A 255 4.36 -11.81 6.06
CA SER A 255 4.89 -13.15 5.82
C SER A 255 5.79 -13.13 4.57
N LYS A 256 6.67 -14.14 4.45
CA LYS A 256 7.52 -14.33 3.27
C LYS A 256 6.74 -14.34 1.93
N PRO A 257 5.59 -15.04 1.79
CA PRO A 257 4.85 -15.01 0.53
C PRO A 257 4.27 -13.63 0.22
N GLU A 258 3.74 -12.91 1.21
CA GLU A 258 3.21 -11.54 1.01
C GLU A 258 4.32 -10.56 0.61
N GLU A 259 5.49 -10.63 1.23
CA GLU A 259 6.64 -9.80 0.86
C GLU A 259 7.10 -10.10 -0.58
N THR A 260 7.08 -11.37 -0.98
CA THR A 260 7.39 -11.78 -2.35
C THR A 260 6.37 -11.22 -3.35
N GLU A 261 5.08 -11.27 -3.03
CA GLU A 261 4.01 -10.69 -3.85
C GLU A 261 4.20 -9.18 -4.04
N ILE A 262 4.54 -8.47 -2.96
CA ILE A 262 4.80 -7.02 -3.01
C ILE A 262 6.00 -6.71 -3.91
N LEU A 263 7.10 -7.45 -3.78
CA LEU A 263 8.28 -7.28 -4.64
C LEU A 263 7.94 -7.52 -6.11
N ASN A 264 7.14 -8.54 -6.42
CA ASN A 264 6.68 -8.81 -7.79
C ASN A 264 5.80 -7.68 -8.34
N ASN A 265 4.90 -7.15 -7.50
CA ASN A 265 4.06 -6.00 -7.85
C ASN A 265 4.89 -4.74 -8.11
N ILE A 266 5.92 -4.47 -7.31
CA ILE A 266 6.86 -3.37 -7.52
C ILE A 266 7.64 -3.57 -8.83
N TRP A 267 8.22 -4.75 -9.03
CA TRP A 267 8.93 -5.08 -10.26
C TRP A 267 8.07 -4.86 -11.52
N ALA A 268 6.81 -5.29 -11.47
CA ALA A 268 5.88 -5.15 -12.58
C ALA A 268 5.37 -3.73 -12.79
N SER A 269 4.97 -3.02 -11.73
CA SER A 269 4.29 -1.72 -11.83
C SER A 269 5.23 -0.52 -11.81
N VAL A 270 6.31 -0.57 -11.03
CA VAL A 270 7.24 0.54 -10.80
C VAL A 270 8.39 0.51 -11.79
N TYR A 271 8.99 -0.67 -11.98
CA TYR A 271 10.12 -0.87 -12.89
C TYR A 271 9.71 -1.40 -14.26
N ARG A 272 8.42 -1.66 -14.48
CA ARG A 272 7.87 -2.14 -15.76
C ARG A 272 8.60 -3.38 -16.28
N LYS A 273 8.94 -4.29 -15.37
CA LYS A 273 9.69 -5.51 -15.66
C LYS A 273 11.06 -5.26 -16.32
N PHE A 274 11.64 -4.08 -16.12
CA PHE A 274 12.89 -3.65 -16.77
C PHE A 274 12.87 -3.77 -18.31
N LYS A 275 11.69 -3.62 -18.93
CA LYS A 275 11.54 -3.65 -20.39
C LYS A 275 12.24 -2.50 -21.10
N VAL A 276 12.50 -1.40 -20.39
CA VAL A 276 13.21 -0.24 -20.92
C VAL A 276 14.70 -0.47 -20.74
N HIS A 277 15.49 -0.34 -21.79
CA HIS A 277 16.94 -0.40 -21.68
C HIS A 277 17.47 0.92 -21.09
N GLY A 278 18.37 0.81 -20.12
CA GLY A 278 19.01 1.94 -19.45
C GLY A 278 20.33 1.52 -18.85
N SER A 279 21.28 2.44 -18.79
CA SER A 279 22.56 2.21 -18.11
C SER A 279 22.36 2.09 -16.60
N LYS A 280 23.36 1.57 -15.88
CA LYS A 280 23.35 1.53 -14.41
C LYS A 280 23.04 2.89 -13.79
N LYS A 281 23.66 3.95 -14.33
CA LYS A 281 23.48 5.33 -13.87
C LYS A 281 22.06 5.86 -14.11
N ASP A 282 21.42 5.45 -15.22
CA ASP A 282 20.03 5.82 -15.50
C ASP A 282 19.08 5.19 -14.48
N TRP A 283 19.32 3.93 -14.12
CA TRP A 283 18.55 3.23 -13.10
C TRP A 283 18.75 3.78 -11.70
N GLU A 284 19.98 4.16 -11.34
CA GLU A 284 20.28 4.85 -10.09
C GLU A 284 19.58 6.22 -10.03
N SER A 285 19.65 7.00 -11.11
CA SER A 285 18.95 8.30 -11.20
C SER A 285 17.43 8.12 -11.10
N TYR A 286 16.89 7.07 -11.72
CA TYR A 286 15.48 6.71 -11.59
C TYR A 286 15.13 6.30 -10.15
N GLN A 287 16.00 5.53 -9.48
CA GLN A 287 15.84 5.14 -8.08
C GLN A 287 15.72 6.37 -7.17
N GLU A 288 16.56 7.38 -7.36
CA GLU A 288 16.47 8.63 -6.58
C GLU A 288 15.13 9.33 -6.77
N ILE A 289 14.60 9.34 -8.00
CA ILE A 289 13.26 9.89 -8.28
C ILE A 289 12.19 9.09 -7.53
N LEU A 290 12.33 7.76 -7.47
CA LEU A 290 11.41 6.91 -6.73
C LEU A 290 11.45 7.20 -5.21
N TYR A 291 12.63 7.39 -4.63
CA TYR A 291 12.78 7.78 -3.22
C TYR A 291 12.13 9.13 -2.94
N LYS A 292 12.39 10.15 -3.77
CA LYS A 292 11.76 11.47 -3.65
C LYS A 292 10.23 11.40 -3.70
N ARG A 293 9.68 10.50 -4.52
CA ARG A 293 8.24 10.26 -4.60
C ARG A 293 7.67 9.64 -3.32
N ILE A 294 8.40 8.73 -2.68
CA ILE A 294 8.01 8.15 -1.38
C ILE A 294 8.09 9.21 -0.27
N ASP A 295 9.16 9.99 -0.20
CA ASP A 295 9.30 11.11 0.73
C ASP A 295 8.14 12.10 0.62
N MET A 296 7.79 12.43 -0.63
CA MET A 296 6.68 13.32 -0.93
C MET A 296 5.38 12.76 -0.35
N VAL A 297 5.08 11.48 -0.57
CA VAL A 297 3.91 10.80 0.03
C VAL A 297 3.96 10.81 1.55
N ALA A 298 5.10 10.49 2.15
CA ALA A 298 5.27 10.47 3.61
C ALA A 298 4.95 11.85 4.21
N ARG A 299 5.54 12.93 3.68
CA ARG A 299 5.28 14.30 4.15
C ARG A 299 3.80 14.71 4.02
N TRP A 300 3.11 14.23 2.99
CA TRP A 300 1.69 14.52 2.84
C TRP A 300 0.82 13.77 3.82
N LEU A 301 1.18 12.54 4.20
CA LEU A 301 0.51 11.83 5.29
C LEU A 301 0.73 12.53 6.63
N ASP A 302 1.95 13.02 6.88
CA ASP A 302 2.25 13.77 8.10
C ASP A 302 1.40 15.04 8.22
N ARG A 303 1.18 15.75 7.10
CA ARG A 303 0.32 16.93 7.03
C ARG A 303 -1.18 16.61 7.04
N ASN A 304 -1.58 15.40 6.66
CA ASN A 304 -2.97 15.01 6.49
C ASN A 304 -3.28 13.75 7.30
N PRO A 305 -3.41 13.86 8.64
CA PRO A 305 -3.55 12.69 9.52
C PRO A 305 -4.84 11.87 9.27
N ASN A 306 -5.84 12.45 8.60
CA ASN A 306 -7.09 11.76 8.24
C ASN A 306 -6.98 10.91 6.96
N ARG A 307 -5.84 10.96 6.27
CA ARG A 307 -5.60 10.23 5.02
C ARG A 307 -4.69 9.03 5.26
N TRP A 308 -4.76 8.06 4.36
CA TRP A 308 -4.05 6.78 4.46
C TRP A 308 -3.50 6.37 3.09
N VAL A 309 -2.47 5.53 3.12
CA VAL A 309 -1.96 4.83 1.94
C VAL A 309 -2.45 3.38 1.99
N PRO A 310 -2.90 2.80 0.85
CA PRO A 310 -3.29 1.40 0.80
C PRO A 310 -2.22 0.43 1.29
N PRO A 311 -2.63 -0.78 1.72
CA PRO A 311 -1.69 -1.85 1.98
C PRO A 311 -0.72 -2.06 0.81
N PRO A 312 0.55 -2.44 1.05
CA PRO A 312 1.57 -2.48 0.01
C PRO A 312 1.19 -3.30 -1.22
N HIS A 313 0.55 -4.47 -1.03
CA HIS A 313 0.12 -5.35 -2.13
C HIS A 313 -0.88 -4.64 -3.07
N LEU A 314 -1.79 -3.81 -2.54
CA LEU A 314 -2.71 -2.99 -3.33
C LEU A 314 -2.04 -1.72 -3.88
N TYR A 315 -1.18 -1.07 -3.09
CA TYR A 315 -0.58 0.21 -3.46
C TYR A 315 0.31 0.10 -4.71
N PHE A 316 1.02 -1.03 -4.84
CA PHE A 316 1.86 -1.36 -5.98
C PHE A 316 1.20 -2.29 -7.00
N HIS A 317 -0.09 -2.63 -6.83
CA HIS A 317 -0.75 -3.52 -7.76
C HIS A 317 -0.84 -2.90 -9.17
N PRO A 318 -0.46 -3.61 -10.24
CA PRO A 318 -0.49 -3.10 -11.61
C PRO A 318 -1.87 -2.63 -12.10
N GLU A 319 -2.94 -3.11 -11.48
CA GLU A 319 -4.33 -2.79 -11.85
C GLU A 319 -5.02 -1.80 -10.91
N ASN A 320 -4.35 -1.35 -9.84
CA ASN A 320 -4.94 -0.35 -8.96
C ASN A 320 -5.03 0.99 -9.71
N LYS A 321 -6.27 1.51 -9.86
CA LYS A 321 -6.56 2.78 -10.55
C LYS A 321 -6.88 3.94 -9.62
N LYS A 322 -7.10 3.68 -8.32
CA LYS A 322 -7.63 4.70 -7.40
C LYS A 322 -6.53 5.42 -6.66
N ASN A 323 -5.76 4.69 -5.86
CA ASN A 323 -4.72 5.22 -4.97
C ASN A 323 -3.41 4.47 -5.20
N ASP A 324 -2.95 4.39 -6.45
CA ASP A 324 -1.74 3.67 -6.82
C ASP A 324 -0.51 4.56 -6.81
N PHE A 325 0.66 3.94 -6.64
CA PHE A 325 1.92 4.64 -6.61
C PHE A 325 2.22 5.41 -7.91
N ARG A 326 1.71 4.99 -9.08
CA ARG A 326 2.02 5.64 -10.36
C ARG A 326 1.55 7.10 -10.41
N LYS A 327 0.44 7.44 -9.75
CA LYS A 327 -0.06 8.82 -9.67
C LYS A 327 0.91 9.79 -8.98
N THR A 328 1.79 9.27 -8.12
CA THR A 328 2.80 10.12 -7.46
C THR A 328 3.80 10.73 -8.45
N HIS A 329 3.94 10.16 -9.66
CA HIS A 329 4.80 10.75 -10.69
C HIS A 329 4.31 12.13 -11.13
N ASN A 330 3.01 12.29 -11.39
CA ASN A 330 2.42 13.58 -11.77
C ASN A 330 2.58 14.61 -10.65
N TRP A 331 2.50 14.18 -9.40
CA TRP A 331 2.70 15.07 -8.27
C TRP A 331 4.17 15.48 -8.13
N PHE A 332 5.11 14.56 -8.34
CA PHE A 332 6.54 14.87 -8.39
C PHE A 332 6.86 15.87 -9.51
N LEU A 333 6.35 15.66 -10.72
CA LEU A 333 6.53 16.59 -11.84
C LEU A 333 6.00 17.98 -11.49
N LYS A 334 4.80 18.08 -10.91
CA LYS A 334 4.24 19.35 -10.45
C LYS A 334 5.12 20.04 -9.41
N GLN A 335 5.67 19.29 -8.45
CA GLN A 335 6.57 19.85 -7.45
C GLN A 335 7.89 20.34 -8.05
N GLU A 336 8.50 19.59 -8.96
CA GLU A 336 9.76 19.99 -9.60
C GLU A 336 9.57 21.21 -10.52
N LEU A 337 8.46 21.27 -11.26
CA LEU A 337 8.09 22.46 -12.02
C LEU A 337 7.91 23.67 -11.11
N LEU A 338 7.17 23.53 -10.01
CA LEU A 338 6.96 24.61 -9.05
C LEU A 338 8.27 25.08 -8.40
N LYS A 339 9.17 24.16 -8.03
CA LYS A 339 10.50 24.52 -7.49
C LYS A 339 11.30 25.33 -8.51
N ARG A 340 11.27 24.93 -9.78
CA ARG A 340 11.93 25.65 -10.88
C ARG A 340 11.34 27.04 -11.05
N GLU A 341 10.01 27.16 -11.04
CA GLU A 341 9.29 28.44 -11.15
C GLU A 341 9.62 29.38 -9.99
N ILE A 342 9.54 28.91 -8.74
CA ILE A 342 9.89 29.70 -7.55
C ILE A 342 11.34 30.16 -7.61
N ARG A 343 12.27 29.27 -7.95
CA ARG A 343 13.69 29.62 -8.12
C ARG A 343 13.85 30.72 -9.18
N ASN A 344 13.17 30.59 -10.31
CA ASN A 344 13.22 31.57 -11.40
C ASN A 344 12.68 32.93 -10.93
N GLN A 345 11.56 32.95 -10.19
CA GLN A 345 10.99 34.17 -9.61
C GLN A 345 11.98 34.85 -8.64
N ILE A 346 12.60 34.09 -7.73
CA ILE A 346 13.60 34.62 -6.80
C ILE A 346 14.79 35.24 -7.55
N LEU A 347 15.26 34.59 -8.62
CA LEU A 347 16.35 35.11 -9.45
C LEU A 347 15.97 36.42 -10.13
N ILE A 348 14.75 36.52 -10.65
CA ILE A 348 14.24 37.75 -11.28
C ILE A 348 14.10 38.87 -10.25
N GLN A 349 13.48 38.61 -9.09
CA GLN A 349 13.35 39.59 -8.00
C GLN A 349 14.73 40.09 -7.54
N LYS A 350 15.72 39.20 -7.47
CA LYS A 350 17.10 39.58 -7.14
C LYS A 350 17.71 40.49 -8.20
N THR A 351 17.52 40.19 -9.49
CA THR A 351 18.00 41.07 -10.57
C THR A 351 17.31 42.43 -10.56
N GLU A 352 16.00 42.45 -10.28
CA GLU A 352 15.19 43.66 -10.15
C GLU A 352 15.69 44.54 -8.99
N SER A 353 15.95 43.95 -7.82
CA SER A 353 16.52 44.67 -6.67
C SER A 353 17.89 45.26 -7.01
N GLU A 354 18.77 44.48 -7.68
CA GLU A 354 20.09 44.98 -8.13
C GLU A 354 19.96 46.17 -9.10
N TRP A 355 18.90 46.21 -9.92
CA TRP A 355 18.61 47.36 -10.79
C TRP A 355 18.10 48.58 -10.02
N GLN A 356 17.28 48.37 -8.98
CA GLN A 356 16.80 49.47 -8.13
C GLN A 356 17.94 50.10 -7.34
N ASP A 357 18.82 49.27 -6.76
CA ASP A 357 20.02 49.75 -6.06
C ASP A 357 20.93 50.52 -7.01
N HIS A 358 21.13 50.00 -8.24
CA HIS A 358 21.91 50.68 -9.28
C HIS A 358 21.33 52.05 -9.65
N LYS A 359 20.00 52.17 -9.81
CA LYS A 359 19.32 53.46 -10.06
C LYS A 359 19.53 54.47 -8.93
N LYS A 360 19.64 54.00 -7.68
CA LYS A 360 19.92 54.85 -6.50
C LYS A 360 21.40 55.17 -6.31
N GLY A 361 22.30 54.63 -7.14
CA GLY A 361 23.75 54.76 -6.96
C GLY A 361 24.32 53.87 -5.85
N GLU A 362 23.54 52.90 -5.38
CA GLU A 362 23.87 51.98 -4.29
C GLU A 362 24.20 50.57 -4.81
N GLY A 363 24.67 49.70 -3.90
CA GLY A 363 24.88 48.29 -4.19
C GLY A 363 26.21 47.95 -4.90
N LYS A 364 26.39 46.63 -5.13
CA LYS A 364 27.64 46.04 -5.63
C LYS A 364 28.05 46.54 -7.02
N HIS A 365 27.09 46.96 -7.83
CA HIS A 365 27.29 47.32 -9.23
C HIS A 365 27.13 48.82 -9.50
N LYS A 366 27.13 49.68 -8.47
CA LYS A 366 26.97 51.14 -8.60
C LYS A 366 27.86 51.81 -9.64
N ASN A 367 29.12 51.36 -9.77
CA ASN A 367 30.10 51.94 -10.70
C ASN A 367 30.00 51.36 -12.13
N LYS A 368 29.09 50.42 -12.39
CA LYS A 368 28.93 49.81 -13.71
C LYS A 368 27.93 50.61 -14.54
N SER A 369 28.09 50.60 -15.86
CA SER A 369 27.05 51.16 -16.74
C SER A 369 25.81 50.26 -16.75
N ARG A 370 24.66 50.81 -17.12
CA ARG A 370 23.40 50.04 -17.27
C ARG A 370 23.59 48.84 -18.21
N LEU A 371 24.27 49.06 -19.34
CA LEU A 371 24.56 47.98 -20.30
C LEU A 371 25.49 46.90 -19.72
N GLN A 372 26.48 47.28 -18.91
CA GLN A 372 27.36 46.32 -18.25
C GLN A 372 26.60 45.48 -17.20
N LEU A 373 25.72 46.12 -16.41
CA LEU A 373 24.87 45.42 -15.43
C LEU A 373 23.96 44.41 -16.14
N PHE A 374 23.31 44.82 -17.23
CA PHE A 374 22.49 43.93 -18.07
C PHE A 374 23.27 42.68 -18.52
N ARG A 375 24.46 42.86 -19.11
CA ARG A 375 25.28 41.74 -19.61
C ARG A 375 25.72 40.80 -18.50
N ILE A 376 26.08 41.33 -17.32
CA ILE A 376 26.45 40.53 -16.15
C ILE A 376 25.28 39.64 -15.72
N GLN A 377 24.09 40.22 -15.58
CA GLN A 377 22.90 39.49 -15.17
C GLN A 377 22.45 38.47 -16.23
N GLN A 378 22.47 38.84 -17.51
CA GLN A 378 22.14 37.92 -18.60
C GLN A 378 23.08 36.71 -18.64
N LYS A 379 24.39 36.93 -18.51
CA LYS A 379 25.38 35.83 -18.43
C LYS A 379 25.14 34.94 -17.22
N ARG A 380 24.78 35.53 -16.06
CA ARG A 380 24.44 34.78 -14.84
C ARG A 380 23.18 33.93 -15.02
N LEU A 381 22.13 34.47 -15.62
CA LEU A 381 20.87 33.75 -15.85
C LEU A 381 21.02 32.65 -16.93
N ALA A 382 21.85 32.87 -17.94
CA ALA A 382 22.11 31.90 -19.00
C ALA A 382 22.74 30.59 -18.49
N GLN A 383 23.47 30.62 -17.36
CA GLN A 383 24.05 29.43 -16.74
C GLN A 383 23.00 28.38 -16.33
N TYR A 384 21.76 28.80 -16.11
CA TYR A 384 20.67 27.90 -15.72
C TYR A 384 20.01 27.15 -16.88
N ARG A 385 20.41 27.43 -18.13
CA ARG A 385 19.90 26.79 -19.36
C ARG A 385 18.38 26.76 -19.44
N ASP A 386 17.74 27.85 -19.02
CA ASP A 386 16.28 28.01 -18.99
C ASP A 386 15.86 29.20 -19.85
N GLU A 387 15.43 28.94 -21.08
CA GLU A 387 15.01 29.98 -22.02
C GLU A 387 13.85 30.82 -21.49
N ARG A 388 12.94 30.20 -20.72
CA ARG A 388 11.80 30.91 -20.11
C ARG A 388 12.26 31.92 -19.07
N LEU A 389 13.32 31.62 -18.31
CA LEU A 389 13.89 32.52 -17.31
C LEU A 389 14.47 33.78 -17.98
N LEU A 390 15.23 33.61 -19.06
CA LEU A 390 15.78 34.74 -19.81
C LEU A 390 14.68 35.61 -20.41
N SER A 391 13.67 35.00 -21.06
CA SER A 391 12.54 35.73 -21.61
C SER A 391 11.74 36.48 -20.54
N GLN A 392 11.54 35.88 -19.36
CA GLN A 392 10.87 36.55 -18.23
C GLN A 392 11.70 37.72 -17.68
N TYR A 393 13.01 37.56 -17.56
CA TYR A 393 13.92 38.63 -17.15
C TYR A 393 13.91 39.79 -18.14
N GLU A 394 14.02 39.53 -19.44
CA GLU A 394 13.97 40.58 -20.47
C GLU A 394 12.64 41.34 -20.43
N LYS A 395 11.51 40.64 -20.26
CA LYS A 395 10.20 41.26 -20.08
C LYS A 395 10.12 42.13 -18.82
N SER A 396 10.66 41.66 -17.70
CA SER A 396 10.71 42.44 -16.46
C SER A 396 11.55 43.71 -16.64
N LEU A 397 12.72 43.59 -17.26
CA LEU A 397 13.62 44.70 -17.50
C LEU A 397 13.02 45.75 -18.44
N HIS A 398 12.34 45.34 -19.50
CA HIS A 398 11.59 46.25 -20.37
C HIS A 398 10.57 47.09 -19.59
N LYS A 399 9.84 46.48 -18.64
CA LYS A 399 8.91 47.22 -17.77
C LYS A 399 9.64 48.22 -16.87
N MET A 400 10.81 47.88 -16.34
CA MET A 400 11.58 48.75 -15.45
C MET A 400 12.32 49.90 -16.16
N VAL A 401 12.57 49.78 -17.46
CA VAL A 401 13.27 50.79 -18.26
C VAL A 401 12.29 51.74 -18.96
N ASN A 402 11.09 51.25 -19.31
CA ASN A 402 10.02 52.03 -19.94
C ASN A 402 9.01 52.65 -18.94
N MET A 403 9.23 52.47 -17.64
CA MET A 403 8.69 53.32 -16.56
C MET A 403 9.78 54.26 -16.10
#